data_AF-A0A6J4HXK8-F1
#
_entry.id   AF-A0A6J4HXK8-F1
#
_cell.length_a   1.000
_cell.length_b   1.000
_cell.length_c   1.000
_cell.angle_alpha   90.00
_cell.angle_beta   90.00
_cell.angle_gamma   90.00
#
_symmetry.space_group_name_H-M   'P 1'
#
loop_
_entity.id
_entity.type
_entity.pdbx_description
1 polymer ?
#
loop_
_entity_poly.entity_id
_entity_poly.type
_entity_poly.pdbx_seq_one_letter_code
_entity_poly.pdbx_strand_id
1 'polypeptide(L)'
;MVQCSDIACRDPYIGDVRRQDTQETMSPDSTPDPETGWLALPRCRVGGQVLPLVLLHPRYGIAIQGGPPEAMALLRQRLERARLPAIFPGHLPIVRLAPGQRPETGFDPKQPLTLPGGDAWFTCARRALERDAPQGAVVPIAPRRRRNRRSRRLAVAAGLLALLAGGITLSMVGAGPAKSTLMIEAPAS
;
A
#
# COMPACT_ATOMS: atom_id res chain seq x y z
N MET A 1 -4.38 35.86 -76.29
CA MET A 1 -3.37 34.79 -76.42
C MET A 1 -2.39 34.99 -75.28
N VAL A 2 -2.04 33.91 -74.58
CA VAL A 2 -0.85 33.77 -73.70
C VAL A 2 -0.99 34.06 -72.19
N GLN A 3 -1.07 32.93 -71.46
CA GLN A 3 -0.47 32.58 -70.16
C GLN A 3 -0.87 33.34 -68.88
N CYS A 4 -1.88 32.78 -68.19
CA CYS A 4 -1.93 32.79 -66.72
C CYS A 4 -1.16 31.56 -66.21
N SER A 5 -0.08 31.83 -65.49
CA SER A 5 0.84 30.85 -64.94
C SER A 5 0.22 30.08 -63.77
N ASP A 6 0.35 28.75 -63.83
CA ASP A 6 0.18 27.78 -62.75
C ASP A 6 0.98 28.18 -61.50
N ILE A 7 0.26 28.61 -60.46
CA ILE A 7 0.79 28.74 -59.10
C ILE A 7 0.59 27.37 -58.44
N ALA A 8 1.63 26.55 -58.53
CA ALA A 8 1.74 25.30 -57.79
C ALA A 8 1.77 25.58 -56.29
N CYS A 9 0.68 25.26 -55.59
CA CYS A 9 0.64 25.11 -54.14
C CYS A 9 1.55 23.94 -53.72
N ARG A 10 2.83 24.24 -53.46
CA ARG A 10 3.74 23.34 -52.75
C ARG A 10 3.52 23.53 -51.25
N ASP A 11 2.84 22.56 -50.66
CA ASP A 11 2.69 22.39 -49.22
C ASP A 11 4.02 21.89 -48.63
N PRO A 12 4.74 22.66 -47.78
CA PRO A 12 5.95 22.19 -47.14
C PRO A 12 5.63 21.72 -45.71
N TYR A 13 6.17 20.56 -45.35
CA TYR A 13 6.35 20.09 -43.98
C TYR A 13 5.12 19.52 -43.25
N ILE A 14 4.74 18.30 -43.65
CA ILE A 14 4.33 17.28 -42.67
C ILE A 14 5.62 16.84 -41.96
N GLY A 15 5.97 17.56 -40.91
CA GLY A 15 6.97 17.13 -39.95
C GLY A 15 6.46 15.88 -39.26
N ASP A 16 7.07 14.76 -39.59
CA ASP A 16 6.95 13.48 -38.92
C ASP A 16 7.05 13.69 -37.41
N VAL A 17 5.91 13.65 -36.73
CA VAL A 17 5.82 13.68 -35.27
C VAL A 17 6.38 12.34 -34.81
N ARG A 18 7.71 12.31 -34.70
CA ARG A 18 8.50 11.26 -34.08
C ARG A 18 7.78 10.86 -32.80
N ARG A 19 7.28 9.62 -32.81
CA ARG A 19 6.82 8.85 -31.67
C ARG A 19 7.44 9.42 -30.40
N GLN A 20 6.62 10.08 -29.59
CA GLN A 20 6.95 10.20 -28.18
C GLN A 20 7.08 8.77 -27.71
N ASP A 21 8.32 8.38 -27.42
CA ASP A 21 8.63 7.23 -26.61
C ASP A 21 7.60 7.18 -25.51
N THR A 22 6.83 6.11 -25.51
CA THR A 22 6.06 5.65 -24.38
C THR A 22 7.06 5.60 -23.24
N GLN A 23 7.19 6.70 -22.48
CA GLN A 23 7.64 6.63 -21.10
C GLN A 23 6.56 5.78 -20.45
N GLU A 24 6.79 4.47 -20.52
CA GLU A 24 6.23 3.47 -19.66
C GLU A 24 6.17 4.14 -18.31
N THR A 25 4.95 4.54 -17.98
CA THR A 25 4.60 5.07 -16.69
C THR A 25 4.61 3.84 -15.79
N MET A 26 5.81 3.29 -15.59
CA MET A 26 6.13 2.38 -14.52
C MET A 26 5.91 3.22 -13.28
N SER A 27 4.65 3.23 -12.85
CA SER A 27 4.28 3.65 -11.52
C SER A 27 5.26 2.93 -10.60
N PRO A 28 6.18 3.65 -9.93
CA PRO A 28 7.23 3.03 -9.16
C PRO A 28 6.54 2.11 -8.16
N ASP A 29 6.69 0.81 -8.37
CA ASP A 29 6.02 -0.18 -7.57
C ASP A 29 6.52 0.02 -6.14
N SER A 30 5.60 0.18 -5.20
CA SER A 30 5.93 0.43 -3.79
C SER A 30 6.32 -0.87 -3.10
N THR A 31 7.06 -1.71 -3.81
CA THR A 31 7.62 -2.95 -3.33
C THR A 31 9.03 -2.63 -2.80
N PRO A 32 9.38 -3.07 -1.58
CA PRO A 32 10.72 -2.84 -1.05
C PRO A 32 11.74 -3.46 -1.99
N ASP A 33 12.81 -2.72 -2.27
CA ASP A 33 13.93 -3.22 -3.06
C ASP A 33 14.55 -4.43 -2.32
N PRO A 34 14.60 -5.62 -2.93
CA PRO A 34 15.12 -6.80 -2.26
C PRO A 34 16.60 -6.70 -1.89
N GLU A 35 17.38 -5.87 -2.59
CA GLU A 35 18.83 -5.74 -2.33
C GLU A 35 19.11 -4.84 -1.13
N THR A 36 18.33 -3.77 -0.98
CA THR A 36 18.59 -2.74 0.04
C THR A 36 17.59 -2.77 1.20
N GLY A 37 16.44 -3.44 1.04
CA GLY A 37 15.37 -3.51 2.04
C GLY A 37 14.61 -2.20 2.25
N TRP A 38 14.95 -1.16 1.49
CA TRP A 38 14.27 0.14 1.56
C TRP A 38 12.99 0.10 0.73
N LEU A 39 11.93 0.61 1.32
CA LEU A 39 10.71 0.94 0.63
C LEU A 39 10.70 2.42 0.28
N ALA A 40 10.67 2.70 -1.02
CA ALA A 40 10.53 4.05 -1.55
C ALA A 40 9.06 4.44 -1.67
N LEU A 41 8.70 5.57 -1.05
CA LEU A 41 7.42 6.24 -1.21
C LEU A 41 7.64 7.59 -1.92
N PRO A 42 7.56 7.61 -3.26
CA PRO A 42 7.71 8.85 -4.02
C PRO A 42 6.50 9.75 -3.85
N ARG A 43 6.72 11.08 -3.91
CA ARG A 43 5.69 12.12 -3.88
C ARG A 43 4.72 12.01 -2.69
N CYS A 44 5.22 11.61 -1.53
CA CYS A 44 4.43 11.49 -0.31
C CYS A 44 3.86 12.85 0.12
N ARG A 45 2.54 12.94 0.31
CA ARG A 45 1.90 14.19 0.76
C ARG A 45 1.74 14.21 2.27
N VAL A 46 2.24 15.26 2.91
CA VAL A 46 2.22 15.40 4.36
C VAL A 46 1.92 16.84 4.73
N GLY A 47 0.83 17.07 5.47
CA GLY A 47 0.45 18.41 5.94
C GLY A 47 0.24 19.43 4.80
N GLY A 48 -0.27 18.98 3.64
CA GLY A 48 -0.46 19.82 2.45
C GLY A 48 0.80 20.01 1.60
N GLN A 49 1.96 19.57 2.07
CA GLN A 49 3.23 19.61 1.33
C GLN A 49 3.49 18.29 0.60
N VAL A 50 4.19 18.35 -0.53
CA VAL A 50 4.66 17.16 -1.26
C VAL A 50 6.13 16.93 -0.92
N LEU A 51 6.43 15.78 -0.32
CA LEU A 51 7.78 15.29 -0.11
C LEU A 51 8.21 14.48 -1.35
N PRO A 52 9.30 14.84 -2.03
CA PRO A 52 9.71 14.16 -3.26
C PRO A 52 9.93 12.67 -3.07
N LEU A 53 10.59 12.28 -1.98
CA LEU A 53 10.89 10.90 -1.67
C LEU A 53 10.97 10.68 -0.15
N VAL A 54 10.25 9.68 0.32
CA VAL A 54 10.34 9.17 1.70
C VAL A 54 10.74 7.70 1.61
N LEU A 55 11.77 7.31 2.37
CA LEU A 55 12.29 5.95 2.40
C LEU A 55 11.98 5.33 3.76
N LEU A 56 11.46 4.10 3.79
CA LEU A 56 11.20 3.35 5.01
C LEU A 56 12.06 2.11 5.06
N HIS A 57 12.60 1.78 6.22
CA HIS A 57 13.32 0.53 6.43
C HIS A 57 13.05 -0.03 7.84
N PRO A 58 12.72 -1.33 7.99
CA PRO A 58 12.31 -1.92 9.27
C PRO A 58 13.39 -1.79 10.36
N ARG A 59 14.68 -1.91 10.00
CA ARG A 59 15.81 -1.84 10.95
C ARG A 59 16.33 -0.43 11.23
N TYR A 60 16.10 0.53 10.34
CA TYR A 60 16.71 1.87 10.43
C TYR A 60 15.70 2.94 10.83
N GLY A 61 14.50 2.94 10.25
CA GLY A 61 13.49 3.98 10.47
C GLY A 61 13.05 4.64 9.17
N ILE A 62 12.88 5.96 9.20
CA ILE A 62 12.37 6.72 8.05
C ILE A 62 13.36 7.81 7.62
N ALA A 63 13.68 7.86 6.33
CA ALA A 63 14.52 8.89 5.76
C ALA A 63 13.74 9.76 4.76
N ILE A 64 14.04 11.05 4.72
CA ILE A 64 13.41 12.01 3.80
C ILE A 64 14.48 12.58 2.87
N GLN A 65 14.23 12.52 1.55
CA GLN A 65 15.12 13.12 0.56
C GLN A 65 14.39 14.27 -0.17
N GLY A 66 14.88 15.49 0.06
CA GLY A 66 14.30 16.73 -0.48
C GLY A 66 13.19 17.34 0.38
N GLY A 67 12.29 18.10 -0.24
CA GLY A 67 11.13 18.75 0.39
C GLY A 67 11.45 20.05 1.15
N PRO A 68 10.46 20.63 1.85
CA PRO A 68 10.62 21.84 2.65
C PRO A 68 11.41 21.58 3.95
N PRO A 69 11.96 22.63 4.61
CA PRO A 69 12.66 22.49 5.89
C PRO A 69 11.82 21.86 6.99
N GLU A 70 10.51 22.06 6.97
CA GLU A 70 9.57 21.55 7.97
C GLU A 70 9.17 20.07 7.73
N ALA A 71 9.69 19.42 6.67
CA ALA A 71 9.28 18.08 6.26
C ALA A 71 9.30 17.05 7.40
N MET A 72 10.34 17.08 8.25
CA MET A 72 10.44 16.16 9.40
C MET A 72 9.35 16.40 10.44
N ALA A 73 9.03 17.67 10.73
CA ALA A 73 7.99 18.03 11.70
C ALA A 73 6.60 17.62 11.17
N LEU A 74 6.33 17.89 9.89
CA LEU A 74 5.09 17.48 9.23
C LEU A 74 4.93 15.96 9.24
N LEU A 75 6.01 15.22 8.96
CA LEU A 75 6.01 13.76 8.97
C LEU A 75 5.73 13.20 10.38
N ARG A 76 6.39 13.74 11.41
CA ARG A 76 6.12 13.37 12.81
C ARG A 76 4.67 13.61 13.18
N GLN A 77 4.15 14.81 12.90
CA GLN A 77 2.76 15.15 13.16
C GLN A 77 1.79 14.19 12.46
N ARG A 78 2.11 13.74 11.24
CA ARG A 78 1.31 12.76 10.51
C ARG A 78 1.30 11.40 11.20
N LEU A 79 2.46 10.91 11.64
CA LEU A 79 2.57 9.63 12.36
C LEU A 79 1.89 9.69 13.73
N GLU A 80 1.95 10.82 14.42
CA GLU A 80 1.22 11.08 15.66
C GLU A 80 -0.30 11.01 15.44
N ARG A 81 -0.83 11.66 14.40
CA ARG A 81 -2.26 11.56 14.04
C ARG A 81 -2.69 10.14 13.69
N ALA A 82 -1.78 9.34 13.12
CA ALA A 82 -1.99 7.92 12.88
C ALA A 82 -1.87 7.06 14.16
N ARG A 83 -1.63 7.69 15.32
CA ARG A 83 -1.42 7.07 16.63
C ARG A 83 -0.24 6.10 16.64
N LEU A 84 0.73 6.27 15.74
CA LEU A 84 1.90 5.39 15.65
C LEU A 84 2.65 5.31 17.00
N PRO A 85 2.96 6.42 17.70
CA PRO A 85 3.66 6.37 18.98
C PRO A 85 2.85 5.72 20.12
N ALA A 86 1.51 5.70 19.99
CA ALA A 86 0.64 5.07 20.99
C ALA A 86 0.55 3.54 20.80
N ILE A 87 0.79 3.04 19.58
CA ILE A 87 0.77 1.61 19.26
C ILE A 87 2.17 1.00 19.45
N PHE A 88 3.19 1.73 19.01
CA PHE A 88 4.59 1.32 19.06
C PHE A 88 5.36 2.31 19.95
N PRO A 89 5.33 2.12 21.29
CA PRO A 89 6.06 3.00 22.19
C PRO A 89 7.56 2.92 21.92
N GLY A 90 8.24 4.07 21.96
CA GLY A 90 9.67 4.18 21.67
C GLY A 90 9.97 5.35 20.74
N HIS A 91 11.24 5.47 20.37
CA HIS A 91 11.70 6.50 19.43
C HIS A 91 11.82 5.92 18.03
N LEU A 92 10.99 6.39 17.11
CA LEU A 92 11.15 6.11 15.69
C LEU A 92 12.09 7.17 15.08
N PRO A 93 13.32 6.81 14.67
CA PRO A 93 14.25 7.74 14.06
C PRO A 93 13.74 8.18 12.70
N ILE A 94 13.74 9.50 12.53
CA ILE A 94 13.38 10.17 11.29
C ILE A 94 14.51 11.11 10.96
N VAL A 95 15.12 10.93 9.80
CA VAL A 95 16.30 11.69 9.37
C VAL A 95 16.04 12.35 8.02
N ARG A 96 16.76 13.43 7.76
CA ARG A 96 16.76 14.10 6.47
C ARG A 96 18.09 13.88 5.79
N LEU A 97 18.04 13.48 4.53
CA LEU A 97 19.20 13.18 3.71
C LEU A 97 19.53 14.36 2.79
N ALA A 98 20.82 14.60 2.60
CA ALA A 98 21.29 15.46 1.53
C ALA A 98 21.02 14.80 0.16
N PRO A 99 20.89 15.58 -0.93
CA PRO A 99 20.76 15.01 -2.28
C PRO A 99 21.94 14.06 -2.60
N GLY A 100 21.63 12.85 -3.09
CA GLY A 100 22.63 11.84 -3.44
C GLY A 100 23.26 11.09 -2.27
N GLN A 101 22.88 11.42 -1.02
CA GLN A 101 23.36 10.72 0.16
C GLN A 101 22.69 9.35 0.28
N ARG A 102 23.48 8.32 0.61
CA ARG A 102 22.96 6.98 0.91
C ARG A 102 22.13 6.99 2.20
N PRO A 103 20.94 6.37 2.23
CA PRO A 103 20.02 6.50 3.36
C PRO A 103 20.57 5.96 4.68
N GLU A 104 21.38 4.90 4.64
CA GLU A 104 21.97 4.28 5.84
C GLU A 104 22.90 5.24 6.58
N THR A 105 23.55 6.15 5.88
CA THR A 105 24.52 7.10 6.47
C THR A 105 23.86 8.15 7.36
N GLY A 106 22.54 8.33 7.25
CA GLY A 106 21.79 9.23 8.11
C GLY A 106 21.47 8.65 9.49
N PHE A 107 21.64 7.33 9.69
CA PHE A 107 21.31 6.64 10.92
C PHE A 107 22.57 6.17 11.66
N ASP A 108 22.48 6.00 12.98
CA ASP A 108 23.55 5.39 13.75
C ASP A 108 23.57 3.86 13.53
N PRO A 109 24.61 3.29 12.92
CA PRO A 109 24.68 1.85 12.67
C PRO A 109 24.75 1.02 13.96
N LYS A 110 25.15 1.62 15.09
CA LYS A 110 25.26 0.94 16.39
C LYS A 110 23.92 0.86 17.13
N GLN A 111 22.92 1.60 16.68
CA GLN A 111 21.62 1.69 17.35
C GLN A 111 20.50 1.25 16.40
N PRO A 112 20.41 -0.07 16.10
CA PRO A 112 19.31 -0.58 15.28
C PRO A 112 17.97 -0.30 15.97
N LEU A 113 16.97 0.01 15.16
CA LEU A 113 15.64 0.34 15.64
C LEU A 113 15.04 -0.87 16.36
N THR A 114 14.86 -0.74 17.67
CA THR A 114 14.20 -1.76 18.49
C THR A 114 12.89 -1.16 19.00
N LEU A 115 11.80 -1.46 18.30
CA LEU A 115 10.46 -1.10 18.74
C LEU A 115 9.70 -2.37 19.19
N PRO A 116 8.86 -2.27 20.23
CA PRO A 116 7.99 -3.37 20.63
C PRO A 116 7.04 -3.72 19.48
N GLY A 117 6.90 -5.01 19.18
CA GLY A 117 6.15 -5.48 18.01
C GLY A 117 6.98 -5.65 16.74
N GLY A 118 8.32 -5.50 16.82
CA GLY A 118 9.23 -5.75 15.71
C GLY A 118 8.91 -4.84 14.52
N ASP A 119 8.80 -5.42 13.32
CA ASP A 119 8.64 -4.67 12.08
C ASP A 119 7.18 -4.26 11.79
N ALA A 120 6.23 -4.54 12.69
CA ALA A 120 4.82 -4.20 12.47
C ALA A 120 4.60 -2.69 12.30
N TRP A 121 5.45 -1.85 12.91
CA TRP A 121 5.42 -0.39 12.75
C TRP A 121 5.59 0.02 11.28
N PHE A 122 6.41 -0.71 10.51
CA PHE A 122 6.73 -0.40 9.12
C PHE A 122 5.47 -0.42 8.26
N THR A 123 4.63 -1.44 8.43
CA THR A 123 3.35 -1.55 7.70
C THR A 123 2.37 -0.46 8.12
N CYS A 124 2.32 -0.11 9.41
CA CYS A 124 1.46 0.96 9.91
C CYS A 124 1.90 2.35 9.39
N ALA A 125 3.20 2.63 9.43
CA ALA A 125 3.78 3.86 8.92
C ALA A 125 3.55 4.00 7.41
N ARG A 126 3.83 2.95 6.63
CA ARG A 126 3.53 2.88 5.20
C ARG A 126 2.08 3.24 4.91
N ARG A 127 1.13 2.56 5.55
CA ARG A 127 -0.31 2.84 5.38
C ARG A 127 -0.68 4.26 5.77
N ALA A 128 -0.08 4.81 6.83
CA ALA A 128 -0.35 6.17 7.27
C ALA A 128 0.11 7.22 6.24
N LEU A 129 1.23 6.95 5.55
CA LEU A 129 1.81 7.83 4.54
C LEU A 129 1.14 7.69 3.17
N GLU A 130 0.76 6.47 2.77
CA GLU A 130 0.04 6.21 1.52
C GLU A 130 -1.40 6.74 1.55
N ARG A 131 -2.07 6.75 2.71
CA ARG A 131 -3.50 7.09 2.82
C ARG A 131 -3.87 8.53 2.37
N ASP A 132 -2.93 9.47 2.43
CA ASP A 132 -3.13 10.87 1.99
C ASP A 132 -2.40 11.22 0.69
N ALA A 133 -1.72 10.25 0.06
CA ALA A 133 -1.34 10.40 -1.33
C ALA A 133 -2.64 10.49 -2.14
N PRO A 134 -2.81 11.50 -3.03
CA PRO A 134 -3.95 11.49 -3.93
C PRO A 134 -3.78 10.27 -4.81
N GLN A 135 -4.56 9.22 -4.56
CA GLN A 135 -4.97 8.34 -5.64
C GLN A 135 -5.57 9.29 -6.68
N GLY A 136 -4.92 9.40 -7.84
CA GLY A 136 -5.21 10.44 -8.84
C GLY A 136 -6.71 10.60 -9.05
N ALA A 137 -7.18 11.86 -9.07
CA ALA A 137 -8.58 12.24 -9.05
C ALA A 137 -9.35 11.68 -7.85
N VAL A 138 -10.00 12.58 -7.11
CA VAL A 138 -11.14 12.17 -6.29
C VAL A 138 -12.22 11.69 -7.27
N VAL A 139 -12.18 10.41 -7.65
CA VAL A 139 -13.41 9.71 -7.99
C VAL A 139 -14.24 9.90 -6.74
N PRO A 140 -15.42 10.55 -6.79
CA PRO A 140 -16.33 10.51 -5.67
C PRO A 140 -16.53 9.04 -5.39
N ILE A 141 -15.90 8.53 -4.32
CA ILE A 141 -16.22 7.23 -3.77
C ILE A 141 -17.65 7.45 -3.33
N ALA A 142 -18.59 7.08 -4.21
CA ALA A 142 -20.00 7.04 -3.90
C ALA A 142 -20.07 6.45 -2.50
N PRO A 143 -20.68 7.15 -1.52
CA PRO A 143 -20.56 6.83 -0.10
C PRO A 143 -20.77 5.33 -0.01
N ARG A 144 -19.70 4.60 0.35
CA ARG A 144 -19.69 3.14 0.32
C ARG A 144 -20.91 2.72 1.10
N ARG A 145 -21.96 2.35 0.36
CA ARG A 145 -23.29 2.24 0.92
C ARG A 145 -23.11 1.24 2.04
N ARG A 146 -23.44 1.64 3.26
CA ARG A 146 -23.41 0.79 4.46
C ARG A 146 -24.45 -0.35 4.37
N ARG A 147 -24.74 -0.86 3.16
CA ARG A 147 -25.23 -2.21 2.84
C ARG A 147 -24.05 -3.14 3.17
N ASN A 148 -24.09 -4.08 4.11
CA ASN A 148 -25.20 -4.95 4.43
C ASN A 148 -24.94 -5.67 5.77
N ARG A 149 -24.57 -4.97 6.86
CA ARG A 149 -24.48 -5.62 8.19
C ARG A 149 -25.85 -5.90 8.81
N ARG A 150 -26.93 -5.27 8.33
CA ARG A 150 -28.31 -5.55 8.78
C ARG A 150 -28.94 -6.78 8.11
N SER A 151 -28.51 -7.20 6.92
CA SER A 151 -29.07 -8.39 6.25
C SER A 151 -28.64 -9.72 6.88
N ARG A 152 -27.49 -9.77 7.58
CA ARG A 152 -27.07 -10.98 8.31
C ARG A 152 -27.93 -11.27 9.54
N ARG A 153 -28.63 -10.28 10.11
CA ARG A 153 -29.56 -10.51 11.23
C ARG A 153 -30.93 -11.02 10.78
N LEU A 154 -31.33 -10.77 9.54
CA LEU A 154 -32.58 -11.32 8.97
C LEU A 154 -32.41 -12.72 8.38
N ALA A 155 -31.20 -13.09 7.94
CA ALA A 155 -30.92 -14.46 7.49
C ALA A 155 -30.99 -15.50 8.62
N VAL A 156 -30.70 -15.10 9.87
CA VAL A 156 -30.84 -15.99 11.05
C VAL A 156 -32.31 -16.18 11.43
N ALA A 157 -33.16 -15.16 11.26
CA ALA A 157 -34.59 -15.27 11.53
C ALA A 157 -35.34 -16.13 10.51
N ALA A 158 -34.95 -16.07 9.22
CA ALA A 158 -35.54 -16.91 8.17
C ALA A 158 -35.11 -18.39 8.28
N GLY A 159 -33.88 -18.67 8.75
CA GLY A 159 -33.41 -20.04 9.00
C GLY A 159 -34.13 -20.75 10.15
N LEU A 160 -34.54 -20.02 11.19
CA LEU A 160 -35.27 -20.57 12.34
C LEU A 160 -36.73 -20.94 12.01
N LEU A 161 -37.38 -20.23 11.07
CA LEU A 161 -38.71 -20.58 10.59
C LEU A 161 -38.71 -21.81 9.68
N ALA A 162 -37.66 -22.01 8.88
CA ALA A 162 -37.51 -23.22 8.06
C ALA A 162 -37.28 -24.49 8.90
N LEU A 163 -36.64 -24.36 10.07
CA LEU A 163 -36.42 -25.46 11.02
C LEU A 163 -37.68 -25.88 11.79
N LEU A 164 -38.66 -24.97 11.94
CA LEU A 164 -39.96 -25.31 12.55
C LEU A 164 -40.97 -25.88 11.55
N ALA A 165 -40.86 -25.57 10.26
CA ALA A 165 -41.77 -26.08 9.23
C ALA A 165 -41.25 -27.31 8.46
N GLY A 166 -39.94 -27.57 8.43
CA GLY A 166 -39.32 -28.68 7.67
C GLY A 166 -38.92 -29.91 8.49
N GLY A 167 -39.26 -29.96 9.78
CA GLY A 167 -38.80 -30.97 10.73
C GLY A 167 -39.56 -32.30 10.75
N ILE A 168 -40.15 -32.72 9.63
CA ILE A 168 -40.74 -34.07 9.49
C ILE A 168 -40.51 -34.54 8.05
N THR A 169 -39.36 -35.16 7.77
CA THR A 169 -39.22 -36.34 6.90
C THR A 169 -37.74 -36.70 6.74
N LEU A 170 -37.46 -38.00 6.85
CA LEU A 170 -36.21 -38.72 6.51
C LEU A 170 -35.17 -38.89 7.61
N SER A 171 -35.56 -39.80 8.52
CA SER A 171 -34.73 -40.89 9.01
C SER A 171 -33.84 -41.56 7.92
N MET A 172 -32.73 -42.13 8.41
CA MET A 172 -31.92 -43.21 7.82
C MET A 172 -30.98 -42.87 6.66
N VAL A 173 -29.71 -42.62 6.98
CA VAL A 173 -28.48 -43.26 6.41
C VAL A 173 -27.37 -42.88 7.41
N GLY A 174 -26.88 -43.77 8.27
CA GLY A 174 -25.95 -44.86 7.92
C GLY A 174 -24.58 -44.55 8.51
N ALA A 175 -24.38 -44.85 9.80
CA ALA A 175 -23.12 -44.72 10.50
C ALA A 175 -22.17 -45.86 10.07
N GLY A 176 -21.04 -45.52 9.43
CA GLY A 176 -19.92 -46.42 9.19
C GLY A 176 -18.78 -46.12 10.18
N PRO A 177 -18.31 -47.09 10.98
CA PRO A 177 -17.20 -46.86 11.90
C PRO A 177 -15.87 -46.85 11.14
N ALA A 178 -15.18 -45.70 11.10
CA ALA A 178 -13.82 -45.62 10.63
C ALA A 178 -12.86 -46.09 11.73
N LYS A 179 -12.19 -47.21 11.44
CA LYS A 179 -11.19 -47.87 12.29
C LYS A 179 -10.04 -46.92 12.59
N SER A 180 -9.74 -46.80 13.88
CA SER A 180 -8.52 -46.22 14.42
C SER A 180 -7.32 -47.09 14.02
N THR A 181 -6.30 -46.49 13.41
CA THR A 181 -4.97 -47.07 13.33
C THR A 181 -4.00 -46.05 13.91
N LEU A 182 -3.67 -46.24 15.18
CA LEU A 182 -2.68 -45.49 15.93
C LEU A 182 -1.36 -46.24 15.75
N MET A 183 -0.50 -45.77 14.85
CA MET A 183 0.88 -46.25 14.75
C MET A 183 1.70 -45.55 15.83
N ILE A 184 2.18 -46.34 16.78
CA ILE A 184 3.20 -45.98 17.76
C ILE A 184 4.53 -46.39 17.13
N GLU A 185 5.33 -45.41 16.72
CA GLU A 185 6.73 -45.63 16.34
C GLU A 185 7.60 -45.36 17.57
N ALA A 186 8.26 -46.41 18.04
CA ALA A 186 9.19 -46.37 19.16
C ALA A 186 10.60 -45.97 18.66
N PRO A 187 11.38 -45.22 19.46
CA PRO A 187 12.75 -44.86 19.12
C PRO A 187 13.71 -46.03 19.35
N ALA A 188 14.54 -46.33 18.35
CA ALA A 188 15.71 -47.20 18.49
C ALA A 188 16.90 -46.40 19.06
N SER A 189 17.65 -47.09 19.92
CA SER A 189 18.82 -46.63 20.69
C SER A 189 20.07 -46.43 19.86
#